data_AF-A0A2T1EEX4-F1
#
_entry.id   AF-A0A2T1EEX4-F1
#
_cell.length_a   1.000
_cell.length_b   1.000
_cell.length_c   1.000
_cell.angle_alpha   90.00
_cell.angle_beta   90.00
_cell.angle_gamma   90.00
#
_symmetry.space_group_name_H-M   'P 1'
#
loop_
_entity.id
_entity.type
_entity.pdbx_description
1 polymer ?
#
loop_
_entity_poly.entity_id
_entity_poly.type
_entity_poly.pdbx_seq_one_letter_code
_entity_poly.pdbx_strand_id
1 'polypeptide(L)'
;MSVSEQQAKASINQALKSFAKGKLADNARNLFLALGYRSDRTSQFSPNTSDNFIASFDIDQKLNFQKAFLEEWLSVDFLFQFTGTEIADNDQFVEFDTSSGESAFFTSYLFFAIALRRSVYTIEPI
;
A
#
# COMPACT_ATOMS: atom_id res chain seq x y z
N MET A 1 10.17 13.09 21.43
CA MET A 1 10.88 11.93 21.99
C MET A 1 11.09 10.94 20.86
N SER A 2 12.33 10.60 20.53
CA SER A 2 12.62 9.54 19.56
C SER A 2 12.15 8.20 20.10
N VAL A 3 11.44 7.43 19.27
CA VAL A 3 11.04 6.05 19.60
C VAL A 3 12.32 5.20 19.65
N SER A 4 12.48 4.37 20.67
CA SER A 4 13.64 3.47 20.70
C SER A 4 13.49 2.36 19.64
N GLU A 5 14.60 1.84 19.13
CA GLU A 5 14.59 0.75 18.15
C GLU A 5 13.75 -0.46 18.64
N GLN A 6 13.86 -0.78 19.93
CA GLN A 6 13.10 -1.86 20.55
C GLN A 6 11.59 -1.59 20.55
N GLN A 7 11.17 -0.34 20.80
CA GLN A 7 9.77 0.07 20.74
C GLN A 7 9.23 0.04 19.30
N ALA A 8 10.04 0.45 18.31
CA ALA A 8 9.67 0.39 16.90
C ALA A 8 9.44 -1.06 16.45
N LYS A 9 10.38 -1.96 16.74
CA LYS A 9 10.24 -3.40 16.44
C LYS A 9 9.03 -4.04 17.12
N ALA A 10 8.76 -3.68 18.38
CA ALA A 10 7.59 -4.16 19.10
C ALA A 10 6.28 -3.69 18.44
N SER A 11 6.23 -2.44 18.00
CA SER A 11 5.06 -1.84 17.33
C SER A 11 4.79 -2.51 15.98
N ILE A 12 5.83 -2.74 15.19
CA ILE A 12 5.73 -3.46 13.90
C ILE A 12 5.24 -4.90 14.12
N ASN A 13 5.80 -5.62 15.11
CA ASN A 13 5.38 -6.98 15.42
C ASN A 13 3.89 -7.03 15.84
N GLN A 14 3.45 -6.08 16.65
CA GLN A 14 2.04 -5.97 17.02
C GLN A 14 1.15 -5.69 15.80
N ALA A 15 1.54 -4.77 14.92
CA ALA A 15 0.78 -4.47 13.71
C ALA A 15 0.65 -5.68 12.78
N LEU A 16 1.73 -6.45 12.60
CA LEU A 16 1.72 -7.69 11.81
C LEU A 16 0.77 -8.74 12.42
N LYS A 17 0.82 -8.94 13.75
CA LYS A 17 -0.09 -9.86 14.44
C LYS A 17 -1.56 -9.49 14.30
N SER A 18 -1.87 -8.20 14.18
CA SER A 18 -3.24 -7.74 13.98
C SER A 18 -3.83 -8.27 12.67
N PHE A 19 -3.07 -8.59 11.61
CA PHE A 19 -3.65 -9.14 10.39
C PHE A 19 -4.40 -10.47 10.58
N ALA A 20 -4.11 -11.21 11.65
CA ALA A 20 -4.87 -12.41 12.00
C ALA A 20 -6.34 -12.10 12.39
N LYS A 21 -6.68 -10.85 12.69
CA LYS A 21 -8.01 -10.41 13.18
C LYS A 21 -8.37 -9.01 12.64
N GLY A 22 -9.63 -8.79 12.29
CA GLY A 22 -10.09 -7.46 11.87
C GLY A 22 -9.94 -7.19 10.37
N LYS A 23 -10.11 -5.94 9.95
CA LYS A 23 -10.23 -5.55 8.54
C LYS A 23 -8.85 -5.31 7.92
N LEU A 24 -8.67 -5.82 6.70
CA LEU A 24 -7.40 -5.73 5.96
C LEU A 24 -6.91 -4.28 5.84
N ALA A 25 -7.76 -3.37 5.38
CA ALA A 25 -7.39 -1.97 5.18
C ALA A 25 -6.91 -1.28 6.46
N ASP A 26 -7.60 -1.50 7.58
CA ASP A 26 -7.25 -0.88 8.87
C ASP A 26 -5.93 -1.43 9.40
N ASN A 27 -5.73 -2.75 9.30
CA ASN A 27 -4.49 -3.40 9.70
C ASN A 27 -3.30 -2.97 8.82
N ALA A 28 -3.51 -2.81 7.51
CA ALA A 28 -2.50 -2.30 6.59
C ALA A 28 -2.11 -0.86 6.92
N ARG A 29 -3.07 0.04 7.13
CA ARG A 29 -2.79 1.42 7.56
C ARG A 29 -2.01 1.46 8.87
N ASN A 30 -2.37 0.62 9.84
CA ASN A 30 -1.66 0.52 11.11
C ASN A 30 -0.22 0.03 10.96
N LEU A 31 0.03 -0.93 10.07
CA LEU A 31 1.38 -1.40 9.76
C LEU A 31 2.23 -0.27 9.15
N PHE A 32 1.70 0.42 8.15
CA PHE A 32 2.38 1.55 7.52
C PHE A 32 2.67 2.68 8.52
N LEU A 33 1.71 3.00 9.40
CA LEU A 33 1.93 3.95 10.48
C LEU A 33 3.06 3.52 11.43
N ALA A 34 3.13 2.23 11.77
CA ALA A 34 4.21 1.69 12.61
C ALA A 34 5.58 1.70 11.91
N LEU A 35 5.59 1.64 10.57
CA LEU A 35 6.77 1.79 9.73
C LEU A 35 7.16 3.26 9.48
N GLY A 36 6.39 4.22 9.99
CA GLY A 36 6.66 5.65 9.84
C GLY A 36 5.91 6.33 8.68
N TYR A 37 5.13 5.59 7.90
CA TYR A 37 4.29 6.14 6.83
C TYR A 37 3.06 6.82 7.41
N ARG A 38 3.08 8.15 7.43
CA ARG A 38 1.99 9.00 7.91
C ARG A 38 1.44 9.81 6.74
N SER A 39 0.22 9.52 6.33
CA SER A 39 -0.52 10.34 5.37
C SER A 39 -1.97 10.47 5.84
N ASP A 40 -2.46 11.71 5.86
CA ASP A 40 -3.86 12.03 6.15
C ASP A 40 -4.75 11.89 4.90
N ARG A 41 -4.14 11.69 3.72
CA ARG A 41 -4.83 11.54 2.43
C ARG A 41 -5.37 10.13 2.28
N THR A 42 -6.41 9.84 3.04
CA THR A 42 -7.15 8.58 2.99
C THR A 42 -8.56 8.82 2.47
N SER A 43 -9.09 7.88 1.69
CA SER A 43 -10.47 7.91 1.19
C SER A 43 -11.05 6.52 1.25
N GLN A 44 -12.33 6.39 1.58
CA GLN A 44 -13.01 5.11 1.45
C GLN A 44 -13.19 4.80 -0.03
N PHE A 45 -12.62 3.68 -0.49
CA PHE A 45 -12.80 3.19 -1.84
C PHE A 45 -13.91 2.14 -1.85
N SER A 46 -15.06 2.47 -2.44
CA SER A 46 -16.23 1.60 -2.46
C SER A 46 -16.98 1.72 -3.80
N PRO A 47 -17.37 0.60 -4.43
CA PRO A 47 -17.09 -0.77 -4.02
C PRO A 47 -15.61 -1.14 -4.22
N ASN A 48 -15.03 -1.89 -3.28
CA ASN A 48 -13.61 -2.26 -3.27
C ASN A 48 -13.31 -3.47 -4.18
N THR A 49 -13.75 -3.38 -5.45
CA THR A 49 -13.66 -4.43 -6.47
C THR A 49 -12.58 -4.13 -7.51
N SER A 50 -12.09 -5.18 -8.19
CA SER A 50 -11.16 -5.05 -9.32
C SER A 50 -11.71 -4.15 -10.44
N ASP A 51 -12.99 -4.29 -10.77
CA ASP A 51 -13.61 -3.54 -11.86
C ASP A 51 -13.66 -2.04 -11.56
N ASN A 52 -14.04 -1.69 -10.32
CA ASN A 52 -14.03 -0.30 -9.87
C ASN A 52 -12.60 0.26 -9.82
N PHE A 53 -11.62 -0.57 -9.44
CA PHE A 53 -10.20 -0.17 -9.44
C PHE A 53 -9.72 0.16 -10.84
N ILE A 54 -9.99 -0.68 -11.84
CA ILE A 54 -9.62 -0.45 -13.23
C ILE A 54 -10.25 0.85 -13.73
N ALA A 55 -11.55 1.03 -13.50
CA ALA A 55 -12.28 2.22 -13.93
C ALA A 55 -11.74 3.51 -13.29
N SER A 56 -11.19 3.42 -12.07
CA SER A 56 -10.72 4.59 -11.30
C SER A 56 -9.24 4.89 -11.50
N PHE A 57 -8.39 3.87 -11.67
CA PHE A 57 -6.93 3.98 -11.56
C PHE A 57 -6.16 3.48 -12.78
N ASP A 58 -6.78 2.71 -13.69
CA ASP A 58 -6.13 2.22 -14.93
C ASP A 58 -6.75 2.84 -16.18
N ILE A 59 -6.95 4.17 -16.15
CA ILE A 59 -7.57 4.94 -17.24
C ILE A 59 -6.79 4.79 -18.55
N ASP A 60 -5.47 4.73 -18.46
CA ASP A 60 -4.57 4.56 -19.60
C ASP A 60 -4.40 3.10 -20.07
N GLN A 61 -5.08 2.14 -19.42
CA GLN A 61 -5.02 0.70 -19.72
C GLN A 61 -3.59 0.16 -19.73
N LYS A 62 -2.79 0.56 -18.74
CA LYS A 62 -1.37 0.15 -18.60
C LYS A 62 -1.23 -1.10 -17.75
N LEU A 63 -2.22 -1.44 -16.93
CA LEU A 63 -2.18 -2.63 -16.10
C LEU A 63 -2.24 -3.88 -16.97
N ASN A 64 -1.24 -4.75 -16.84
CA ASN A 64 -1.29 -6.07 -17.47
C ASN A 64 -2.20 -7.00 -16.67
N PHE A 65 -3.42 -7.22 -17.14
CA PHE A 65 -4.45 -7.99 -16.42
C PHE A 65 -4.06 -9.44 -16.17
N GLN A 66 -3.32 -10.06 -17.10
CA GLN A 66 -2.84 -11.44 -16.93
C GLN A 66 -1.82 -11.53 -15.79
N LYS A 67 -0.92 -10.56 -15.68
CA LYS A 67 0.09 -10.52 -14.60
C LYS A 67 -0.46 -10.02 -13.27
N ALA A 68 -1.53 -9.21 -13.31
CA ALA A 68 -2.19 -8.71 -12.11
C ALA A 68 -3.10 -9.75 -11.45
N PHE A 69 -3.47 -10.82 -12.18
CA PHE A 69 -4.38 -11.87 -11.73
C PHE A 69 -5.65 -11.28 -11.10
N LEU A 70 -6.30 -10.35 -11.79
CA LEU A 70 -7.45 -9.59 -11.26
C LEU A 70 -8.60 -10.47 -10.78
N GLU A 71 -8.79 -11.62 -11.43
CA GLU A 71 -9.77 -12.63 -11.03
C GLU A 71 -9.52 -13.22 -9.64
N GLU A 72 -8.27 -13.21 -9.16
CA GLU A 72 -7.87 -13.68 -7.84
C GLU A 72 -8.05 -12.63 -6.75
N TRP A 73 -8.40 -11.39 -7.10
CA TRP A 73 -8.64 -10.34 -6.12
C TRP A 73 -10.02 -10.54 -5.50
N LEU A 74 -10.05 -10.76 -4.18
CA LEU A 74 -11.26 -10.77 -3.39
C LEU A 74 -11.73 -9.33 -3.12
N SER A 75 -10.80 -8.43 -2.80
CA SER A 75 -11.04 -7.00 -2.63
C SER A 75 -9.76 -6.19 -2.85
N VAL A 76 -9.93 -4.89 -3.13
CA VAL A 76 -8.83 -3.91 -3.22
C VAL A 76 -9.19 -2.63 -2.47
N ASP A 77 -8.45 -2.32 -1.42
CA ASP A 77 -8.71 -1.17 -0.55
C ASP A 77 -7.64 -0.10 -0.76
N PHE A 78 -8.06 1.13 -1.05
CA PHE A 78 -7.16 2.29 -1.03
C PHE A 78 -6.74 2.63 0.40
N LEU A 79 -5.44 2.70 0.64
CA LEU A 79 -4.90 2.96 1.97
C LEU A 79 -4.68 4.46 2.17
N PHE A 80 -3.80 5.03 1.36
CA PHE A 80 -3.40 6.43 1.37
C PHE A 80 -2.61 6.78 0.10
N GLN A 81 -2.40 8.08 -0.10
CA GLN A 81 -1.53 8.64 -1.13
C GLN A 81 -0.37 9.41 -0.49
N PHE A 82 0.80 9.34 -1.13
CA PHE A 82 1.92 10.24 -0.89
C PHE A 82 2.23 11.06 -2.13
N THR A 83 2.63 12.31 -1.96
CA THR A 83 3.37 13.05 -2.99
C THR A 83 4.86 12.71 -2.89
N GLY A 84 5.61 12.86 -3.99
CA GLY A 84 7.06 12.64 -3.96
C GLY A 84 7.79 13.60 -3.00
N THR A 85 7.21 14.77 -2.71
CA THR A 85 7.72 15.68 -1.67
C THR A 85 7.53 15.12 -0.25
N GLU A 86 6.37 14.54 0.06
CA GLU A 86 6.11 13.92 1.38
C GLU A 86 7.04 12.72 1.64
N ILE A 87 7.49 12.06 0.55
CA ILE A 87 8.48 10.98 0.60
C ILE A 87 9.90 11.54 0.77
N ALA A 88 10.28 12.56 0.00
CA ALA A 88 11.63 13.14 0.03
C ALA A 88 11.96 13.83 1.36
N ASP A 89 10.97 14.42 2.04
CA ASP A 89 11.14 15.11 3.32
C ASP A 89 11.25 14.17 4.54
N ASN A 90 11.16 12.85 4.33
CA ASN A 90 11.24 11.84 5.39
C ASN A 90 12.40 10.87 5.13
N ASP A 91 13.52 11.10 5.82
CA ASP A 91 14.73 10.25 5.82
C ASP A 91 14.49 8.77 6.23
N GLN A 92 13.27 8.43 6.66
CA GLN A 92 12.87 7.08 7.08
C GLN A 92 12.16 6.28 5.99
N PHE A 93 11.83 6.90 4.85
CA PHE A 93 11.22 6.18 3.75
C PHE A 93 12.27 5.50 2.88
N VAL A 94 11.92 4.34 2.33
CA VAL A 94 12.67 3.76 1.21
C VAL A 94 12.72 4.83 0.11
N GLU A 95 13.93 5.23 -0.29
CA GLU A 95 14.14 6.17 -1.39
C GLU A 95 13.51 5.57 -2.65
N PHE A 96 12.32 6.07 -3.00
CA PHE A 96 11.75 5.77 -4.31
C PHE A 96 12.59 6.54 -5.33
N ASP A 97 12.87 5.92 -6.48
CA ASP A 97 13.72 6.53 -7.50
C ASP A 97 13.13 7.87 -7.98
N THR A 98 13.60 8.96 -7.39
CA THR A 98 13.26 10.34 -7.75
C THR A 98 14.31 10.93 -8.69
N SER A 99 15.00 10.10 -9.50
CA SER A 99 16.02 10.56 -10.44
C SER A 99 15.44 11.41 -11.58
N SER A 100 15.03 12.63 -11.27
CA SER A 100 14.90 13.78 -12.15
C SER A 100 14.37 14.92 -11.27
N GLY A 101 15.23 15.89 -10.95
CA GLY A 101 15.01 16.95 -9.95
C GLY A 101 13.82 17.90 -10.15
N GLU A 102 12.88 17.59 -11.05
CA GLU A 102 11.59 18.27 -11.22
C GLU A 102 10.39 17.29 -11.13
N SER A 103 10.59 15.98 -11.35
CA SER A 103 9.50 14.98 -11.41
C SER A 103 8.97 14.59 -10.04
N ALA A 104 9.80 14.64 -9.00
CA ALA A 104 9.41 14.30 -7.62
C ALA A 104 8.24 15.15 -7.09
N PHE A 105 8.08 16.40 -7.58
CA PHE A 105 6.94 17.25 -7.23
C PHE A 105 5.61 16.78 -7.84
N PHE A 106 5.67 16.08 -8.99
CA PHE A 106 4.49 15.62 -9.73
C PHE A 106 4.18 14.14 -9.53
N THR A 107 5.11 13.38 -8.97
CA THR A 107 4.90 11.95 -8.70
C THR A 107 4.02 11.78 -7.45
N SER A 108 2.93 11.04 -7.61
CA SER A 108 2.12 10.56 -6.50
C SER A 108 2.20 9.05 -6.41
N TYR A 109 2.41 8.54 -5.21
CA TYR A 109 2.40 7.10 -4.93
C TYR A 109 1.09 6.75 -4.23
N LEU A 110 0.35 5.82 -4.82
CA LEU A 110 -0.89 5.31 -4.27
C LEU A 110 -0.64 3.93 -3.65
N PHE A 111 -1.12 3.74 -2.43
CA PHE A 111 -0.96 2.48 -1.71
C PHE A 111 -2.31 1.78 -1.62
N PHE A 112 -2.28 0.48 -1.92
CA PHE A 112 -3.45 -0.39 -1.91
C PHE A 112 -3.17 -1.65 -1.10
N ALA A 113 -4.20 -2.17 -0.43
CA ALA A 113 -4.18 -3.54 0.11
C ALA A 113 -5.11 -4.41 -0.73
N ILE A 114 -4.61 -5.57 -1.17
CA ILE A 114 -5.38 -6.53 -1.96
C ILE A 114 -5.61 -7.77 -1.11
N ALA A 115 -6.87 -8.11 -0.88
CA ALA A 115 -7.24 -9.40 -0.34
C ALA A 115 -7.33 -10.39 -1.52
N LEU A 116 -6.72 -11.56 -1.37
CA LEU A 116 -6.76 -12.61 -2.39
C LEU A 116 -7.85 -13.64 -2.06
N ARG A 117 -8.42 -14.27 -3.10
CA ARG A 117 -9.54 -15.23 -2.95
C ARG A 117 -9.10 -16.54 -2.30
N ARG A 118 -7.90 -17.02 -2.60
CA ARG A 118 -7.40 -18.30 -2.09
C ARG A 118 -6.64 -18.08 -0.79
N SER A 119 -6.69 -19.07 0.09
CA SER A 119 -5.93 -19.07 1.33
C SER A 119 -4.45 -19.44 1.15
N VAL A 120 -4.08 -20.01 -0.01
CA VAL A 120 -2.72 -20.45 -0.34
C VAL A 120 -2.44 -20.16 -1.80
N TYR A 121 -1.28 -19.57 -2.07
CA TYR A 121 -0.70 -19.41 -3.40
C TYR A 121 0.67 -20.08 -3.40
N THR A 122 0.93 -20.91 -4.39
CA THR A 122 2.23 -21.55 -4.60
C THR A 122 2.92 -20.89 -5.78
N ILE A 123 4.23 -20.73 -5.69
CA ILE A 123 5.04 -20.41 -6.86
C ILE A 123 5.05 -21.69 -7.70
N GLU A 124 4.45 -21.66 -8.90
CA GLU A 124 4.63 -22.77 -9.83
C GLU A 124 6.11 -22.83 -10.24
N PRO A 125 6.75 -24.01 -10.21
CA PRO A 125 8.11 -24.15 -10.70
C PRO A 125 8.13 -23.84 -12.21
N ILE A 126 9.00 -22.91 -12.59
CA ILE A 126 9.28 -22.52 -13.99
C ILE A 126 10.09 -23.62 -14.67
#